data_AF-A0A645J8R2-F1
#
_entry.id   AF-A0A645J8R2-F1
#
_cell.length_a   1.000
_cell.length_b   1.000
_cell.length_c   1.000
_cell.angle_alpha   90.00
_cell.angle_beta   90.00
_cell.angle_gamma   90.00
#
_symmetry.space_group_name_H-M   'P 1'
#
loop_
_entity.id
_entity.type
_entity.pdbx_description
1 polymer ?
#
loop_
_entity_poly.entity_id
_entity_poly.type
_entity_poly.pdbx_seq_one_letter_code
_entity_poly.pdbx_strand_id
1 'polypeptide(L)'
;MEWEFAPGLAHRNGKTTVAYARRVSDHENNYRLEYDVSPKWRLRAEHFSGTNVNEFGARFRIHEFLSVEYVYSNDKPYLRLIGNL
;
A
#
# COMPACT_ATOMS: atom_id res chain seq x y z
N MET A 1 10.12 -17.25 -17.66
CA MET A 1 10.45 -16.08 -16.83
C MET A 1 9.99 -14.88 -17.64
N GLU A 2 8.80 -14.37 -17.35
CA GLU A 2 8.26 -13.17 -18.01
C GLU A 2 8.68 -11.96 -17.18
N TRP A 3 9.22 -10.95 -17.85
CA TRP A 3 9.66 -9.73 -17.19
C TRP A 3 8.43 -8.84 -16.94
N GLU A 4 8.11 -8.62 -15.68
CA GLU A 4 7.10 -7.62 -15.27
C GLU A 4 7.75 -6.27 -15.04
N PHE A 5 7.37 -5.29 -15.86
CA PHE A 5 7.79 -3.90 -15.70
C PHE A 5 6.67 -3.07 -15.09
N ALA A 6 6.96 -2.35 -14.01
CA ALA A 6 6.01 -1.49 -13.32
C ALA A 6 6.59 -0.09 -13.03
N PRO A 7 6.70 0.80 -14.03
CA PRO A 7 7.09 2.18 -13.80
C PRO A 7 6.09 2.89 -12.89
N GLY A 8 6.59 3.68 -11.95
CA GLY A 8 5.77 4.45 -11.03
C GLY A 8 6.46 5.69 -10.50
N LEU A 9 5.63 6.60 -9.99
CA LEU A 9 6.02 7.85 -9.35
C LEU A 9 5.47 7.84 -7.93
N ALA A 10 6.29 8.26 -6.97
CA ALA A 10 5.86 8.48 -5.60
C ALA A 10 6.23 9.91 -5.18
N HIS A 11 5.25 10.63 -4.66
CA HIS A 11 5.42 11.96 -4.12
C HIS A 11 5.05 11.95 -2.64
N ARG A 12 6.01 12.33 -1.80
CA ARG A 12 5.81 12.47 -0.36
C ARG A 12 5.78 13.94 0.02
N ASN A 13 4.69 14.36 0.64
CA ASN A 13 4.54 15.69 1.20
C ASN A 13 4.21 15.60 2.70
N GLY A 14 5.24 15.73 3.54
CA GLY A 14 5.11 15.64 5.00
C GLY A 14 4.55 14.29 5.46
N LYS A 15 3.29 14.30 5.89
CA LYS A 15 2.54 13.14 6.40
C LYS A 15 1.84 12.35 5.30
N THR A 16 1.68 12.90 4.10
CA THR A 16 0.95 12.25 3.01
C THR A 16 1.94 11.76 1.96
N THR A 17 1.78 10.53 1.49
CA THR A 17 2.50 10.01 0.33
C THR A 17 1.47 9.55 -0.69
N VAL A 18 1.62 10.02 -1.92
CA VAL A 18 0.80 9.56 -3.04
C VAL A 18 1.74 8.91 -4.03
N ALA A 19 1.44 7.67 -4.40
CA ALA A 19 2.18 6.92 -5.37
C ALA A 19 1.24 6.41 -6.45
N TYR A 20 1.76 6.36 -7.67
CA TYR A 20 1.10 5.83 -8.84
C TYR A 20 2.08 4.92 -9.54
N ALA A 21 1.69 3.70 -9.83
CA ALA A 21 2.48 2.77 -10.62
C ALA A 21 1.61 2.12 -11.69
N ARG A 22 2.16 1.87 -12.86
CA ARG A 22 1.48 1.16 -13.93
C ARG A 22 2.22 -0.13 -14.23
N ARG A 23 1.60 -1.28 -13.99
CA ARG A 23 2.13 -2.57 -14.45
C ARG A 23 1.90 -2.67 -15.95
N VAL A 24 2.99 -2.74 -16.72
CA VAL A 24 2.95 -2.79 -18.18
C VAL A 24 2.43 -4.14 -18.67
N SER A 25 2.76 -5.22 -17.97
CA SER A 25 2.34 -6.57 -18.35
C SER A 25 0.82 -6.75 -18.25
N ASP A 26 0.22 -6.40 -17.12
CA ASP A 26 -1.23 -6.59 -16.87
C ASP A 26 -2.08 -5.36 -17.25
N HIS A 27 -1.46 -4.33 -17.82
CA HIS A 27 -2.11 -3.03 -18.09
C HIS A 27 -2.81 -2.42 -16.86
N GLU A 28 -2.34 -2.79 -15.67
CA GLU A 28 -2.98 -2.44 -14.41
C GLU A 28 -2.41 -1.13 -13.85
N ASN A 29 -3.29 -0.17 -13.61
CA ASN A 29 -2.93 1.07 -12.92
C ASN A 29 -3.16 0.89 -11.42
N ASN A 30 -2.11 1.08 -10.64
CA ASN A 30 -2.12 1.05 -9.19
C ASN A 30 -1.97 2.49 -8.65
N TYR A 31 -2.95 2.93 -7.88
CA TYR A 31 -2.93 4.18 -7.14
C TYR A 31 -2.81 3.89 -5.65
N ARG A 32 -1.72 4.32 -5.04
CA ARG A 32 -1.48 4.18 -3.61
C ARG A 32 -1.48 5.54 -2.93
N LEU A 33 -2.21 5.66 -1.84
CA LEU A 33 -2.21 6.81 -0.96
C LEU A 33 -1.87 6.33 0.44
N GLU A 34 -0.85 6.91 1.04
CA GLU A 34 -0.45 6.66 2.43
C GLU A 34 -0.55 7.95 3.23
N TYR A 35 -1.06 7.83 4.46
CA TYR A 35 -1.19 8.95 5.38
C TYR A 35 -0.67 8.57 6.77
N ASP A 36 0.41 9.23 7.18
CA ASP A 36 1.03 9.13 8.50
C ASP A 36 0.25 9.97 9.52
N VAL A 37 -0.77 9.37 10.13
CA VAL A 37 -1.56 10.03 11.20
C VAL A 37 -0.67 10.38 12.38
N SER A 38 0.18 9.43 12.79
CA SER A 38 1.14 9.58 13.87
C SER A 38 2.36 8.68 13.61
N PRO A 39 3.46 8.81 14.38
CA PRO A 39 4.60 7.89 14.27
C PRO A 39 4.22 6.41 14.48
N LYS A 40 3.07 6.15 15.10
CA LYS A 40 2.53 4.82 15.35
C LYS A 40 1.48 4.38 14.33
N TRP A 41 0.73 5.29 13.72
CA TRP A 41 -0.39 4.97 12.85
C TRP A 41 -0.15 5.48 11.44
N ARG A 42 -0.19 4.57 10.48
CA ARG A 42 -0.17 4.86 9.05
C ARG A 42 -1.39 4.24 8.39
N LEU A 43 -2.13 5.03 7.66
CA LEU A 43 -3.21 4.56 6.80
C LEU A 43 -2.69 4.42 5.37
N ARG A 44 -3.19 3.42 4.66
CA ARG A 44 -2.89 3.13 3.27
C ARG A 44 -4.21 2.89 2.55
N ALA A 45 -4.40 3.51 1.41
CA ALA A 45 -5.43 3.16 0.45
C ALA A 45 -4.72 2.80 -0.85
N GLU A 46 -5.07 1.68 -1.45
CA GLU A 46 -4.53 1.21 -2.71
C GLU A 46 -5.71 0.86 -3.62
N HIS A 47 -5.69 1.40 -4.84
CA HIS A 47 -6.73 1.20 -5.83
C HIS A 47 -6.12 0.68 -7.12
N PHE A 48 -6.54 -0.52 -7.52
CA PHE A 48 -6.14 -1.15 -8.76
C PHE A 48 -7.25 -0.97 -9.79
N SER A 49 -7.02 -0.13 -10.79
CA SER A 49 -8.03 0.20 -11.80
C SER A 49 -8.25 -0.95 -12.79
N GLY A 50 -7.26 -1.82 -13.02
CA GLY A 50 -7.38 -2.95 -13.95
C GLY A 50 -8.33 -4.04 -13.43
N THR A 51 -8.21 -4.38 -12.15
CA THR A 51 -9.01 -5.41 -11.47
C THR A 51 -10.18 -4.84 -10.65
N ASN A 52 -10.32 -3.51 -10.60
CA ASN A 52 -11.28 -2.77 -9.77
C ASN A 52 -11.23 -3.16 -8.28
N VAL A 53 -10.03 -3.54 -7.80
CA VAL A 53 -9.79 -3.92 -6.42
C VAL A 53 -9.42 -2.68 -5.61
N ASN A 54 -10.11 -2.51 -4.48
CA ASN A 54 -9.81 -1.49 -3.49
C ASN A 54 -9.26 -2.16 -2.24
N GLU A 55 -8.10 -1.70 -1.79
CA GLU A 55 -7.47 -2.14 -0.54
C GLU A 55 -7.27 -0.96 0.40
N PHE A 56 -7.72 -1.10 1.64
CA PHE A 56 -7.51 -0.12 2.69
C PHE A 56 -6.74 -0.77 3.84
N GLY A 57 -5.50 -0.35 4.02
CA GLY A 57 -4.60 -0.79 5.08
C GLY A 57 -4.58 0.20 6.25
N ALA A 58 -4.72 -0.29 7.47
CA ALA A 58 -4.40 0.45 8.69
C ALA A 58 -3.20 -0.22 9.38
N ARG A 59 -2.05 0.45 9.34
CA ARG A 59 -0.82 0.00 9.98
C ARG A 59 -0.66 0.66 11.35
N PHE A 60 -0.50 -0.19 12.36
CA PHE A 60 -0.12 0.19 13.71
C PHE A 60 1.27 -0.33 14.06
N ARG A 61 2.19 0.57 14.35
CA ARG A 61 3.54 0.27 14.83
C ARG A 61 3.48 0.12 16.35
N ILE A 62 3.60 -1.13 16.80
CA ILE A 62 3.62 -1.50 18.22
C ILE A 62 4.97 -1.13 18.83
N HIS A 63 6.05 -1.48 18.12
CA HIS A 63 7.42 -1.21 18.53
C HIS A 63 8.29 -0.89 17.32
N GLU A 64 9.56 -0.52 17.52
CA GLU A 64 10.48 -0.31 16.40
C GLU A 64 10.67 -1.56 15.53
N PHE A 65 10.59 -2.75 16.16
CA PHE A 65 10.75 -4.05 15.51
C PHE A 65 9.46 -4.70 15.05
N LEU A 66 8.27 -4.22 15.46
CA LEU A 66 7.00 -4.88 15.15
C LEU A 66 5.91 -3.88 14.77
N SER A 67 5.33 -4.10 13.60
CA SER A 67 4.12 -3.43 13.14
C SER A 67 3.07 -4.46 12.77
N VAL A 68 1.81 -4.17 13.08
CA VAL A 68 0.67 -4.89 12.54
C VAL A 68 0.00 -4.02 11.48
N GLU A 69 -0.43 -4.61 10.39
CA GLU A 69 -1.28 -3.92 9.42
C GLU A 69 -2.51 -4.76 9.11
N TYR A 70 -3.67 -4.15 9.30
CA TYR A 70 -4.95 -4.70 8.91
C TYR A 70 -5.29 -4.19 7.52
N VAL A 71 -5.40 -5.08 6.53
CA VAL A 71 -5.76 -4.72 5.15
C VAL A 71 -7.16 -5.23 4.85
N TYR A 72 -8.05 -4.31 4.56
CA TYR A 72 -9.37 -4.58 4.04
C TYR A 72 -9.31 -4.51 2.51
N SER A 73 -9.37 -5.66 1.83
CA SER A 73 -9.52 -5.74 0.39
C SER A 73 -10.96 -6.10 0.06
N ASN A 74 -11.48 -5.62 -1.08
CA ASN A 74 -12.82 -5.97 -1.54
C ASN A 74 -12.99 -7.47 -1.82
N ASP A 75 -11.89 -8.18 -2.11
CA ASP A 75 -11.91 -9.64 -2.28
C ASP A 75 -11.85 -10.35 -0.92
N LYS A 76 -10.76 -10.13 -0.15
CA LYS A 76 -10.55 -10.74 1.17
C LYS A 76 -9.79 -9.82 2.11
N PRO A 77 -10.29 -9.56 3.34
CA PRO A 77 -9.49 -8.89 4.35
C PRO A 77 -8.39 -9.83 4.85
N TYR A 78 -7.21 -9.27 5.11
CA TYR A 78 -6.09 -10.01 5.69
C TYR A 78 -5.31 -9.15 6.69
N LEU A 79 -4.67 -9.84 7.63
CA LEU A 79 -3.80 -9.23 8.62
C LEU A 79 -2.37 -9.62 8.30
N ARG A 80 -1.49 -8.61 8.23
CA ARG A 80 -0.05 -8.83 8.10
C ARG A 80 0.70 -8.33 9.31
N LEU A 81 1.60 -9.16 9.82
CA LEU A 81 2.58 -8.79 10.83
C LEU A 81 3.89 -8.50 10.12
N ILE A 82 4.40 -7.29 10.31
CA ILE A 82 5.65 -6.81 9.73
C ILE A 82 6.67 -6.74 10.88
N GLY A 83 7.60 -7.69 10.90
CA GLY A 83 8.80 -7.59 11.71
C GLY A 83 9.83 -6.72 10.98
N ASN A 84 10.26 -5.62 11.59
CA ASN A 84 11.49 -4.95 11.18
C ASN A 84 12.62 -5.58 12.01
N LEU A 85 13.57 -6.25 11.38
CA LEU A 85 14.76 -6.80 12.05
C LEU A 85 15.90 -5.78 12.02
#